data_AF-A0A6A6IPW7-F1
#
_entry.id   AF-A0A6A6IPW7-F1
#
_cell.length_a   1.000
_cell.length_b   1.000
_cell.length_c   1.000
_cell.angle_alpha   90.00
_cell.angle_beta   90.00
_cell.angle_gamma   90.00
#
_symmetry.space_group_name_H-M   'P 1'
#
loop_
_entity.id
_entity.type
_entity.pdbx_description
1 polymer ?
#
loop_
_entity_poly.entity_id
_entity_poly.type
_entity_poly.pdbx_seq_one_letter_code
_entity_poly.pdbx_strand_id
1 'polypeptide(L)'
;MNMAQPHTGEVPEDMWICGECNGGNLIELTADQCPVCGHTKDHCCIGPGEQYPKRTGLFPGHPELNYSSSHIHTTPSPCIPSEGQCDINTLCRGGGPFINNADGIPDDVWICSECGGENRDWYDVCPLCNIGTRTAMRVRDSIPLTTLGGAGSAAEGSWVCNNCGTANSSLTPDFCPACGAYR
;
A
#
# COMPACT_ATOMS: atom_id res chain seq x y z
N MET A 1 -9.06 1.45 2.15
CA MET A 1 -8.91 1.90 3.55
C MET A 1 -7.87 1.03 4.29
N ASN A 2 -6.59 1.42 4.31
CA ASN A 2 -5.56 0.95 5.23
C ASN A 2 -5.52 2.03 6.28
N MET A 3 -5.85 1.61 7.48
CA MET A 3 -6.00 2.47 8.62
C MET A 3 -4.61 2.94 9.04
N ALA A 4 -4.48 4.21 9.40
CA ALA A 4 -3.26 4.80 9.90
C ALA A 4 -2.63 3.85 10.94
N GLN A 5 -1.35 3.49 10.78
CA GLN A 5 -0.65 2.78 11.85
C GLN A 5 -0.52 3.73 13.04
N PRO A 6 -1.10 3.39 14.21
CA PRO A 6 -1.04 4.25 15.37
C PRO A 6 0.41 4.32 15.89
N HIS A 7 0.85 5.54 16.20
CA HIS A 7 2.19 5.85 16.69
C HIS A 7 2.59 5.13 18.00
N THR A 8 1.65 4.48 18.69
CA THR A 8 1.85 3.81 19.98
C THR A 8 2.22 2.34 19.86
N GLY A 9 2.00 1.70 18.71
CA GLY A 9 2.12 0.25 18.57
C GLY A 9 1.03 -0.54 19.30
N GLU A 10 -0.01 0.14 19.77
CA GLU A 10 -1.21 -0.44 20.40
C GLU A 10 -2.39 -0.36 19.42
N VAL A 11 -3.30 -1.31 19.50
CA VAL A 11 -4.53 -1.32 18.70
C VAL A 11 -5.48 -0.22 19.23
N PRO A 12 -6.02 0.66 18.36
CA PRO A 12 -6.96 1.70 18.78
C PRO A 12 -8.19 1.14 19.51
N GLU A 13 -8.79 1.94 20.39
CA GLU A 13 -9.93 1.53 21.24
C GLU A 13 -11.16 1.07 20.43
N ASP A 14 -11.29 1.54 19.20
CA ASP A 14 -12.37 1.27 18.27
C ASP A 14 -12.03 0.14 17.26
N MET A 15 -10.92 -0.57 17.45
CA MET A 15 -10.41 -1.55 16.50
C MET A 15 -10.03 -2.90 17.13
N TRP A 16 -9.99 -3.95 16.29
CA TRP A 16 -9.35 -5.22 16.60
C TRP A 16 -8.67 -5.81 15.36
N ILE A 17 -7.64 -6.63 15.55
CA ILE A 17 -6.88 -7.28 14.46
C ILE A 17 -7.24 -8.76 14.41
N CYS A 18 -7.60 -9.23 13.22
CA CYS A 18 -7.93 -10.64 13.00
C CYS A 18 -6.68 -11.51 13.08
N GLY A 19 -6.72 -12.56 13.89
CA GLY A 19 -5.61 -13.50 14.07
C GLY A 19 -5.31 -14.36 12.84
N GLU A 20 -6.28 -14.53 11.93
CA GLU A 20 -6.11 -15.32 10.70
C GLU A 20 -5.49 -14.52 9.55
N CYS A 21 -6.03 -13.33 9.25
CA CYS A 21 -5.61 -12.54 8.08
C CYS A 21 -4.76 -11.30 8.43
N ASN A 22 -4.59 -11.00 9.72
CA ASN A 22 -3.96 -9.77 10.22
C ASN A 22 -4.62 -8.46 9.74
N GLY A 23 -5.87 -8.52 9.28
CA GLY A 23 -6.65 -7.35 8.90
C GLY A 23 -7.19 -6.60 10.11
N GLY A 24 -7.10 -5.26 10.10
CA GLY A 24 -7.72 -4.40 11.10
C GLY A 24 -9.21 -4.18 10.84
N ASN A 25 -10.02 -4.31 11.88
CA ASN A 25 -11.48 -4.27 11.83
C ASN A 25 -11.99 -3.21 12.79
N LEU A 26 -12.92 -2.36 12.35
CA LEU A 26 -13.61 -1.40 13.21
C LEU A 26 -14.69 -2.14 14.01
N ILE A 27 -14.69 -1.98 15.34
CA ILE A 27 -15.64 -2.64 16.23
C ILE A 27 -17.08 -2.24 15.90
N GLU A 28 -17.32 -0.97 15.55
CA GLU A 28 -18.65 -0.47 15.20
C GLU A 28 -19.24 -1.16 13.95
N LEU A 29 -18.40 -1.60 13.01
CA LEU A 29 -18.85 -2.22 11.77
C LEU A 29 -18.83 -3.75 11.85
N THR A 30 -17.92 -4.29 12.65
CA THR A 30 -17.56 -5.71 12.63
C THR A 30 -17.13 -6.15 14.02
N ALA A 31 -18.07 -6.17 14.97
CA ALA A 31 -17.78 -6.53 16.36
C ALA A 31 -17.27 -7.98 16.51
N ASP A 32 -17.88 -8.90 15.75
CA ASP A 32 -17.74 -10.34 16.00
C ASP A 32 -17.13 -11.13 14.83
N GLN A 33 -17.00 -10.57 13.62
CA GLN A 33 -16.53 -11.31 12.45
C GLN A 33 -15.71 -10.44 11.49
N CYS A 34 -14.58 -10.98 11.04
CA CYS A 34 -13.72 -10.31 10.06
C CYS A 34 -14.38 -10.33 8.67
N PRO A 35 -14.58 -9.17 8.00
CA PRO A 35 -15.20 -9.11 6.68
C PRO A 35 -14.26 -9.58 5.56
N VAL A 36 -12.97 -9.74 5.85
CA VAL A 36 -11.96 -10.17 4.88
C VAL A 36 -11.95 -11.70 4.74
N CYS A 37 -11.97 -12.44 5.85
CA CYS A 37 -11.83 -13.91 5.84
C CYS A 37 -13.01 -14.66 6.49
N GLY A 38 -13.97 -13.97 7.10
CA GLY A 38 -15.10 -14.60 7.80
C GLY A 38 -14.75 -15.21 9.17
N HIS A 39 -13.53 -15.03 9.66
CA HIS A 39 -13.10 -15.48 11.00
C HIS A 39 -13.91 -14.79 12.10
N THR A 40 -14.53 -15.58 12.97
CA THR A 40 -15.23 -15.08 14.16
C THR A 40 -14.21 -14.68 15.21
N LYS A 41 -14.39 -13.50 15.81
CA LYS A 41 -13.47 -12.97 16.81
C LYS A 41 -13.36 -13.92 18.01
N ASP A 42 -12.14 -14.39 18.26
CA ASP A 42 -11.80 -15.31 19.33
C ASP A 42 -10.53 -14.84 20.08
N HIS A 43 -9.93 -15.73 20.87
CA HIS A 43 -8.73 -15.45 21.65
C HIS A 43 -7.45 -15.30 20.82
N CYS A 44 -7.48 -15.61 19.52
CA CYS A 44 -6.35 -15.39 18.60
C CYS A 44 -6.35 -13.96 18.02
N CYS A 45 -7.46 -13.23 18.18
CA CYS A 45 -7.58 -11.84 17.76
C CYS A 45 -6.96 -10.88 18.77
N ILE A 46 -6.49 -9.73 18.27
CA ILE A 46 -5.88 -8.70 19.11
C ILE A 46 -6.89 -7.56 19.29
N GLY A 47 -7.27 -7.29 20.52
CA GLY A 47 -8.31 -6.32 20.88
C GLY A 47 -7.81 -4.89 21.10
N PRO A 48 -8.73 -3.96 21.38
CA PRO A 48 -8.46 -2.61 21.87
C PRO A 48 -7.38 -2.55 22.96
N GLY A 49 -6.41 -1.65 22.82
CA GLY A 49 -5.36 -1.41 23.81
C GLY A 49 -4.28 -2.50 23.90
N GLU A 50 -4.43 -3.61 23.18
CA GLU A 50 -3.39 -4.64 23.11
C GLU A 50 -2.28 -4.21 22.15
N GLN A 51 -1.06 -4.73 22.34
CA GLN A 51 0.03 -4.43 21.42
C GLN A 51 -0.20 -5.11 20.08
N TYR A 52 0.04 -4.37 18.99
CA TYR A 52 0.21 -4.98 17.68
C TYR A 52 1.26 -6.09 17.81
N PRO A 53 1.07 -7.22 17.11
CA PRO A 53 2.02 -8.30 17.17
C PRO A 53 3.33 -7.71 16.67
N LYS A 54 4.33 -7.64 17.57
CA LYS A 54 5.64 -7.11 17.22
C LYS A 54 6.10 -7.93 16.03
N ARG A 55 6.15 -7.30 14.85
CA ARG A 55 6.89 -7.86 13.73
C ARG A 55 8.30 -8.02 14.25
N THR A 56 8.65 -9.22 14.69
CA THR A 56 10.00 -9.58 15.07
C THR A 56 10.81 -9.38 13.81
N GLY A 57 11.48 -8.22 13.71
CA GLY A 57 12.32 -7.83 12.59
C GLY A 57 13.58 -8.68 12.45
N LEU A 58 13.49 -9.96 12.82
CA LEU A 58 14.60 -10.91 12.82
C LEU A 58 14.80 -11.60 11.48
N PHE A 59 13.97 -11.35 10.46
CA PHE A 59 14.22 -11.83 9.10
C PHE A 59 13.83 -10.80 8.03
N PRO A 60 14.79 -10.22 7.29
CA PRO A 60 14.50 -9.54 6.04
C PRO A 60 14.23 -10.62 4.97
N GLY A 61 12.98 -10.74 4.51
CA GLY A 61 12.69 -11.35 3.21
C GLY A 61 12.00 -12.72 3.15
N HIS A 62 11.12 -13.09 4.08
CA HIS A 62 10.26 -14.27 3.89
C HIS A 62 8.81 -14.02 4.33
N PRO A 63 7.83 -13.87 3.42
CA PRO A 63 6.41 -13.74 3.77
C PRO A 63 5.75 -15.08 4.16
N GLU A 64 6.49 -16.20 4.11
CA GLU A 64 5.94 -17.53 4.38
C GLU A 64 6.11 -18.03 5.82
N LEU A 65 6.75 -17.24 6.70
CA LEU A 65 6.71 -17.50 8.15
C LEU A 65 5.66 -16.60 8.79
N ASN A 66 4.44 -16.73 8.28
CA ASN A 66 3.25 -16.47 9.11
C ASN A 66 3.39 -17.45 10.28
N TYR A 67 3.41 -16.93 11.51
CA TYR A 67 3.43 -17.78 12.69
C TYR A 67 2.24 -18.75 12.59
N SER A 68 2.51 -20.02 12.33
CA SER A 68 1.63 -21.08 12.83
C SER A 68 1.55 -20.87 14.33
N SER A 69 0.37 -20.47 14.80
CA SER A 69 0.05 -20.42 16.21
C SER A 69 0.00 -21.85 16.75
N SER A 70 1.17 -22.46 16.95
CA SER A 70 1.32 -23.69 17.71
C SER A 70 1.76 -23.33 19.12
N HIS A 71 0.83 -22.80 19.91
CA HIS A 71 0.93 -22.94 21.35
C HIS A 71 0.48 -24.35 21.74
N ILE A 72 1.47 -25.14 22.12
CA ILE A 72 1.33 -26.44 22.74
C ILE A 72 0.57 -26.26 24.06
N HIS A 73 -0.64 -26.82 24.20
CA HIS A 73 -1.10 -27.48 25.43
C HIS A 73 -2.41 -28.29 25.22
N THR A 74 -2.25 -29.62 25.25
CA THR A 74 -3.17 -30.67 25.80
C THR A 74 -4.56 -30.91 25.19
N THR A 75 -4.69 -31.94 24.35
CA THR A 75 -5.33 -33.27 24.60
C THR A 75 -5.72 -33.93 23.27
N PRO A 76 -5.55 -35.26 23.11
CA PRO A 76 -5.84 -35.94 21.85
C PRO A 76 -7.34 -36.22 21.72
N SER A 77 -8.01 -35.58 20.76
CA SER A 77 -9.29 -36.04 20.21
C SER A 77 -9.09 -36.46 18.75
N PRO A 78 -9.47 -37.69 18.35
CA PRO A 78 -9.25 -38.18 16.99
C PRO A 78 -10.43 -37.83 16.09
N CYS A 79 -10.23 -36.93 15.14
CA CYS A 79 -11.15 -36.74 14.01
C CYS A 79 -10.37 -36.79 12.69
N ILE A 80 -10.32 -38.01 12.14
CA ILE A 80 -10.45 -38.44 10.72
C ILE A 80 -10.12 -37.38 9.63
N PRO A 81 -9.19 -37.66 8.69
CA PRO A 81 -8.94 -36.81 7.53
C PRO A 81 -9.97 -37.07 6.42
N SER A 82 -10.44 -36.00 5.78
CA SER A 82 -11.05 -36.07 4.44
C SER A 82 -10.21 -35.26 3.47
N GLU A 83 -9.78 -35.95 2.42
CA GLU A 83 -8.94 -35.44 1.34
C GLU A 83 -9.75 -34.44 0.49
N GLY A 84 -9.22 -33.23 0.37
CA GLY A 84 -9.79 -32.15 -0.43
C GLY A 84 -8.67 -31.38 -1.11
N GLN A 85 -8.10 -32.01 -2.13
CA GLN A 85 -7.00 -31.55 -2.96
C GLN A 85 -7.43 -30.28 -3.74
N CYS A 86 -6.81 -29.14 -3.46
CA CYS A 86 -6.80 -28.00 -4.39
C CYS A 86 -5.42 -27.95 -5.07
N ASP A 87 -5.42 -28.23 -6.37
CA ASP A 87 -4.25 -28.19 -7.23
C ASP A 87 -3.71 -26.76 -7.34
N ILE A 88 -2.52 -26.55 -6.75
CA ILE A 88 -1.73 -25.32 -6.84
C ILE A 88 -0.79 -25.45 -8.04
N ASN A 89 -1.32 -25.39 -9.26
CA ASN A 89 -0.49 -25.21 -10.46
C ASN A 89 -1.38 -24.89 -11.66
N THR A 90 -1.58 -23.61 -11.98
CA THR A 90 -1.80 -23.09 -13.35
C THR A 90 -2.02 -21.56 -13.34
N LEU A 91 -1.11 -20.81 -14.00
CA LEU A 91 -1.18 -19.40 -14.47
C LEU A 91 -1.24 -18.31 -13.38
N CYS A 92 -0.20 -17.49 -13.18
CA CYS A 92 0.06 -16.31 -14.03
C CYS A 92 1.56 -16.06 -14.24
N ARG A 93 2.14 -16.73 -15.25
CA ARG A 93 3.35 -16.25 -15.93
C ARG A 93 2.91 -15.79 -17.31
N GLY A 94 2.50 -14.53 -17.40
CA GLY A 94 1.98 -13.92 -18.62
C GLY A 94 2.47 -12.50 -18.73
N GLY A 95 3.69 -12.31 -19.23
CA GLY A 95 4.10 -11.04 -19.81
C GLY A 95 3.27 -10.79 -21.06
N GLY A 96 2.09 -10.21 -20.88
CA GLY A 96 1.28 -9.65 -21.95
C GLY A 96 1.82 -8.28 -22.37
N PRO A 97 1.58 -7.84 -23.61
CA PRO A 97 1.96 -6.51 -24.06
C PRO A 97 1.22 -5.46 -23.23
N PHE A 98 1.96 -4.48 -22.72
CA PHE A 98 1.42 -3.32 -22.00
C PHE A 98 0.36 -2.65 -22.87
N ILE A 99 -0.91 -2.89 -22.55
CA ILE A 99 -2.02 -2.15 -23.11
C ILE A 99 -2.07 -0.84 -22.32
N ASN A 100 -1.57 0.24 -22.92
CA ASN A 100 -1.73 1.60 -22.41
C ASN A 100 -3.19 2.03 -22.55
N ASN A 101 -4.11 1.39 -21.83
CA ASN A 101 -5.46 1.89 -21.67
C ASN A 101 -5.41 2.92 -20.55
N ALA A 102 -5.20 4.18 -20.94
CA ALA A 102 -5.17 5.33 -20.03
C ALA A 102 -6.55 5.70 -19.47
N ASP A 103 -7.61 4.96 -19.83
CA ASP A 103 -8.96 5.14 -19.30
C ASP A 103 -9.17 4.24 -18.07
N GLY A 104 -8.87 4.78 -16.89
CA GLY A 104 -9.46 4.28 -15.64
C GLY A 104 -8.55 3.55 -14.67
N ILE A 105 -7.22 3.73 -14.73
CA ILE A 105 -6.40 3.42 -13.56
C ILE A 105 -6.72 4.50 -12.52
N PRO A 106 -7.30 4.14 -11.37
CA PRO A 106 -7.65 5.13 -10.36
C PRO A 106 -6.38 5.82 -9.85
N ASP A 107 -6.48 7.12 -9.53
CA ASP A 107 -5.34 7.98 -9.15
C ASP A 107 -4.55 7.47 -7.93
N ASP A 108 -5.09 6.47 -7.23
CA ASP A 108 -4.55 5.85 -6.02
C ASP A 108 -3.76 4.54 -6.30
N VAL A 109 -3.37 4.25 -7.54
CA VAL A 109 -2.59 3.04 -7.91
C VAL A 109 -1.28 3.39 -8.60
N TRP A 110 -0.19 2.73 -8.19
CA TRP A 110 1.12 2.76 -8.84
C TRP A 110 1.65 1.35 -9.10
N ILE A 111 2.32 1.13 -10.22
CA ILE A 111 2.89 -0.17 -10.59
C ILE A 111 4.36 -0.20 -10.20
N CYS A 112 4.77 -1.24 -9.48
CA CYS A 112 6.17 -1.42 -9.09
C CYS A 112 7.06 -1.62 -10.32
N SER A 113 8.08 -0.78 -10.48
CA SER A 113 9.04 -0.89 -11.59
C SER A 113 9.86 -2.18 -11.56
N GLU A 114 10.02 -2.76 -10.37
CA GLU A 114 10.89 -3.92 -10.16
C GLU A 114 10.18 -5.24 -10.43
N CYS A 115 8.91 -5.36 -10.02
CA CYS A 115 8.17 -6.62 -10.11
C CYS A 115 6.86 -6.55 -10.90
N GLY A 116 6.43 -5.36 -11.32
CA GLY A 116 5.16 -5.16 -12.02
C GLY A 116 3.91 -5.26 -11.11
N GLY A 117 4.10 -5.39 -9.79
CA GLY A 117 2.99 -5.46 -8.84
C GLY A 117 2.22 -4.15 -8.76
N GLU A 118 0.90 -4.21 -8.75
CA GLU A 118 0.04 -3.05 -8.50
C GLU A 118 0.02 -2.74 -7.01
N ASN A 119 0.26 -1.48 -6.67
CA ASN A 119 0.32 -1.00 -5.30
C ASN A 119 -0.60 0.20 -5.17
N ARG A 120 -1.19 0.35 -3.99
CA ARG A 120 -1.94 1.55 -3.63
C ARG A 120 -0.98 2.68 -3.27
N ASP A 121 -1.39 3.90 -3.50
CA ASP A 121 -0.58 5.10 -3.38
C ASP A 121 -0.12 5.43 -1.94
N TRP A 122 -0.81 4.89 -0.94
CA TRP A 122 -0.43 4.92 0.47
C TRP A 122 0.76 4.00 0.84
N TYR A 123 1.33 3.26 -0.12
CA TYR A 123 2.50 2.40 0.07
C TYR A 123 3.70 3.08 -0.58
N ASP A 124 4.70 3.43 0.22
CA ASP A 124 5.95 4.02 -0.28
C ASP A 124 6.87 2.97 -0.93
N VAL A 125 6.78 1.72 -0.47
CA VAL A 125 7.56 0.57 -0.91
C VAL A 125 6.63 -0.56 -1.33
N CYS A 126 6.95 -1.25 -2.43
CA CYS A 126 6.17 -2.37 -2.93
C CYS A 126 6.20 -3.55 -1.92
N PRO A 127 5.06 -3.96 -1.35
CA PRO A 127 5.01 -5.07 -0.38
C PRO A 127 5.36 -6.43 -0.99
N LEU A 128 5.30 -6.58 -2.32
CA LEU A 128 5.62 -7.86 -2.98
C LEU A 128 7.12 -8.11 -3.08
N CYS A 129 7.90 -7.10 -3.47
CA CYS A 129 9.35 -7.27 -3.67
C CYS A 129 10.20 -6.54 -2.62
N ASN A 130 9.63 -5.62 -1.84
CA ASN A 130 10.31 -4.80 -0.84
C ASN A 130 11.53 -4.01 -1.39
N ILE A 131 11.56 -3.79 -2.71
CA ILE A 131 12.63 -3.09 -3.43
C ILE A 131 12.07 -1.86 -4.14
N GLY A 132 10.99 -2.01 -4.91
CA GLY A 132 10.42 -0.92 -5.69
C GLY A 132 9.80 0.16 -4.81
N THR A 133 10.01 1.42 -5.19
CA THR A 133 9.48 2.58 -4.47
C THR A 133 8.58 3.42 -5.37
N ARG A 134 7.57 4.06 -4.77
CA ARG A 134 6.61 4.90 -5.50
C ARG A 134 7.28 6.04 -6.26
N THR A 135 8.38 6.57 -5.73
CA THR A 135 9.13 7.70 -6.31
C THR A 135 9.71 7.39 -7.69
N ALA A 136 10.03 6.12 -7.96
CA ALA A 136 10.58 5.71 -9.26
C ALA A 136 9.58 5.87 -10.42
N MET A 137 8.26 5.87 -10.14
CA MET A 137 7.24 6.08 -11.17
C MET A 137 6.99 7.56 -11.48
N ARG A 138 7.08 8.47 -10.50
CA ARG A 138 6.81 9.90 -10.73
C ARG A 138 7.88 10.63 -11.56
N VAL A 139 8.98 9.95 -11.91
CA VAL A 139 10.10 10.54 -12.66
C VAL A 139 10.01 10.27 -14.18
N ARG A 140 8.96 9.60 -14.67
CA ARG A 140 8.84 9.27 -16.11
C ARG A 140 8.16 10.30 -17.02
N ASP A 141 7.73 11.46 -16.51
CA ASP A 141 7.09 12.50 -17.34
C ASP A 141 8.02 13.66 -17.78
N SER A 142 9.33 13.46 -17.79
CA SER A 142 10.26 14.42 -18.40
C SER A 142 11.13 13.78 -19.48
N ILE A 143 10.48 13.28 -20.55
CA ILE A 143 11.14 13.05 -21.84
C ILE A 143 11.26 14.41 -22.56
N PRO A 144 12.46 14.82 -23.02
CA PRO A 144 12.65 16.06 -23.75
C PRO A 144 12.18 15.88 -25.20
N LEU A 145 10.89 16.11 -25.46
CA LEU A 145 10.37 16.16 -26.82
C LEU A 145 10.37 17.60 -27.35
N THR A 146 11.17 17.79 -28.38
CA THR A 146 11.38 19.04 -29.09
C THR A 146 10.11 19.45 -29.85
N THR A 147 9.70 20.70 -29.62
CA THR A 147 9.11 21.60 -30.62
C THR A 147 7.73 21.24 -31.17
N LEU A 148 6.70 21.48 -30.36
CA LEU A 148 5.37 22.05 -30.72
C LEU A 148 4.70 22.42 -29.37
N GLY A 149 4.37 23.69 -29.16
CA GLY A 149 3.96 24.21 -27.83
C GLY A 149 2.76 23.47 -27.23
N GLY A 150 3.02 22.64 -26.22
CA GLY A 150 2.04 21.75 -25.60
C GLY A 150 1.17 22.43 -24.54
N ALA A 151 -0.03 21.88 -24.33
CA ALA A 151 -0.87 22.20 -23.17
C ALA A 151 -0.08 21.99 -21.87
N GLY A 152 0.02 23.04 -21.04
CA GLY A 152 0.95 23.10 -19.90
C GLY A 152 2.13 24.05 -20.08
N SER A 153 2.28 24.65 -21.28
CA SER A 153 3.13 25.84 -21.42
C SER A 153 2.58 26.92 -20.51
N ALA A 154 3.43 27.45 -19.64
CA ALA A 154 3.16 28.63 -18.84
C ALA A 154 2.54 29.70 -19.77
N ALA A 155 1.29 30.09 -19.50
CA ALA A 155 0.65 31.21 -20.20
C ALA A 155 1.61 32.40 -20.21
N GLU A 156 1.65 33.18 -21.28
CA GLU A 156 2.60 34.28 -21.43
C GLU A 156 2.62 35.17 -20.16
N GLY A 157 3.80 35.28 -19.53
CA GLY A 157 3.98 35.97 -18.26
C GLY A 157 3.97 35.08 -17.00
N SER A 158 3.58 33.81 -17.08
CA SER A 158 3.73 32.86 -15.97
C SER A 158 5.12 32.21 -15.95
N TRP A 159 5.56 31.80 -14.75
CA TRP A 159 6.86 31.17 -14.53
C TRP A 159 6.75 30.07 -13.48
N VAL A 160 7.61 29.06 -13.55
CA VAL A 160 7.63 27.94 -12.58
C VAL A 160 8.77 28.16 -11.59
N CYS A 161 8.49 28.04 -10.29
CA CYS A 161 9.50 28.18 -9.26
C CYS A 161 10.50 27.01 -9.29
N ASN A 162 11.78 27.30 -9.48
CA ASN A 162 12.85 26.29 -9.50
C ASN A 162 13.03 25.57 -8.16
N ASN A 163 12.57 26.16 -7.06
CA ASN A 163 12.72 25.57 -5.72
C ASN A 163 11.63 24.55 -5.38
N CYS A 164 10.35 24.86 -5.70
CA CYS A 164 9.21 24.03 -5.28
C CYS A 164 8.33 23.52 -6.43
N GLY A 165 8.58 23.92 -7.67
CA GLY A 165 7.79 23.51 -8.84
C GLY A 165 6.42 24.18 -8.97
N THR A 166 6.07 25.13 -8.10
CA THR A 166 4.79 25.85 -8.19
C THR A 166 4.78 26.81 -9.38
N ALA A 167 3.69 26.83 -10.14
CA ALA A 167 3.46 27.81 -11.21
C ALA A 167 2.98 29.14 -10.63
N ASN A 168 3.63 30.24 -11.02
CA ASN A 168 3.37 31.60 -10.57
C ASN A 168 2.92 32.47 -11.74
N SER A 169 2.09 33.48 -11.44
CA SER A 169 1.61 34.45 -12.43
C SER A 169 2.61 35.61 -12.65
N SER A 170 2.42 36.38 -13.72
CA SER A 170 3.17 37.62 -13.98
C SER A 170 2.97 38.72 -12.93
N LEU A 171 1.94 38.62 -12.09
CA LEU A 171 1.67 39.58 -11.01
C LEU A 171 2.63 39.43 -9.83
N THR A 172 3.35 38.31 -9.76
CA THR A 172 4.39 38.03 -8.77
C THR A 172 5.71 37.78 -9.49
N PRO A 173 6.33 38.83 -10.08
CA PRO A 173 7.46 38.66 -10.98
C PRO A 173 8.73 38.15 -10.27
N ASP A 174 8.87 38.48 -8.98
CA ASP A 174 10.17 38.38 -8.32
C ASP A 174 10.25 37.29 -7.25
N PHE A 175 9.12 36.89 -6.63
CA PHE A 175 9.13 35.89 -5.56
C PHE A 175 7.97 34.90 -5.67
N CYS A 176 8.21 33.66 -5.23
CA CYS A 176 7.24 32.57 -5.20
C CYS A 176 6.44 32.64 -3.88
N PRO A 177 5.12 32.91 -3.91
CA PRO A 177 4.30 33.02 -2.70
C PRO A 177 4.23 31.72 -1.89
N ALA A 178 4.44 30.56 -2.55
CA ALA A 178 4.37 29.26 -1.90
C ALA A 178 5.57 28.95 -1.00
N CYS A 179 6.77 29.46 -1.31
CA CYS A 179 8.00 29.11 -0.57
C CYS A 179 8.93 30.28 -0.26
N GLY A 180 8.60 31.49 -0.72
CA GLY A 180 9.41 32.71 -0.50
C GLY A 180 10.69 32.81 -1.34
N ALA A 181 10.97 31.83 -2.21
CA ALA A 181 12.15 31.86 -3.08
C ALA A 181 11.98 32.89 -4.21
N TYR A 182 13.09 33.57 -4.57
CA TYR A 182 13.14 34.44 -5.73
C TYR A 182 13.24 33.61 -7.03
N ARG A 183 12.79 34.21 -8.14
CA ARG A 183 12.86 33.58 -9.46
C ARG A 183 14.30 33.26 -9.89
#